data_AF-A0A423PT18-F1
#
_entry.id   AF-A0A423PT18-F1
#
_cell.length_a   1.000
_cell.length_b   1.000
_cell.length_c   1.000
_cell.angle_alpha   90.00
_cell.angle_beta   90.00
_cell.angle_gamma   90.00
#
_symmetry.space_group_name_H-M   'P 1'
#
loop_
_entity.id
_entity.type
_entity.pdbx_description
1 polymer ?
#
loop_
_entity_poly.entity_id
_entity_poly.type
_entity_poly.pdbx_seq_one_letter_code
_entity_poly.pdbx_strand_id
1 'polypeptide(L)'
;MPVLALAAALGPGGLALRWPAPTTALLVVGLAPLLEEIVFRAGVQDALAARSSARAGPLTRANALTAAAFALFHLARHPVGWAAATCVPALVFGYFYERHGRTLAAPIGLHAGYNAVWLVLLGPG
;
A
#
# COMPACT_ATOMS: atom_id res chain seq x y z
N MET A 1 9.29 19.37 3.32
CA MET A 1 7.93 19.46 2.75
C MET A 1 6.94 18.36 3.20
N PRO A 2 7.30 17.09 3.47
CA PRO A 2 6.28 16.07 3.79
C PRO A 2 5.74 16.12 5.24
N VAL A 3 6.58 16.43 6.23
CA VAL A 3 6.16 16.58 7.64
C VAL A 3 5.20 17.76 7.82
N LEU A 4 5.40 18.84 7.06
CA LEU A 4 4.56 20.04 7.11
C LEU A 4 3.18 19.79 6.49
N ALA A 5 3.07 18.96 5.44
CA ALA A 5 1.79 18.60 4.84
C ALA A 5 0.97 17.67 5.76
N LEU A 6 1.63 16.72 6.43
CA LEU A 6 0.97 15.84 7.41
C LEU A 6 0.53 16.63 8.66
N ALA A 7 1.37 17.55 9.15
CA ALA A 7 1.03 18.42 10.27
C ALA A 7 -0.08 19.42 9.95
N ALA A 8 -0.11 19.97 8.72
CA ALA A 8 -1.18 20.85 8.26
C ALA A 8 -2.53 20.12 8.14
N ALA A 9 -2.53 18.86 7.70
CA ALA A 9 -3.74 18.05 7.61
C ALA A 9 -4.32 17.65 8.98
N LEU A 10 -3.52 17.62 10.05
CA LEU A 10 -3.94 17.26 11.40
C LEU A 10 -4.39 18.47 12.26
N GLY A 11 -4.34 19.69 11.71
CA GLY A 11 -4.83 20.89 12.40
C GLY A 11 -6.38 20.98 12.41
N PRO A 12 -7.00 21.71 13.36
CA PRO A 12 -8.47 21.77 13.54
C PRO A 12 -9.31 22.38 12.39
N GLY A 13 -8.70 22.65 11.24
CA GLY A 13 -9.37 23.09 10.00
C GLY A 13 -8.67 22.62 8.73
N GLY A 14 -7.80 21.60 8.81
CA GLY A 14 -6.87 21.19 7.75
C GLY A 14 -7.31 20.01 6.88
N LEU A 15 -8.39 19.30 7.25
CA LEU A 15 -8.93 18.20 6.45
C LEU A 15 -9.84 18.74 5.35
N ALA A 16 -9.25 19.33 4.32
CA ALA A 16 -9.94 19.61 3.07
C ALA A 16 -10.06 18.31 2.27
N LEU A 17 -11.26 17.71 2.23
CA LEU A 17 -11.53 16.56 1.38
C LEU A 17 -11.44 16.98 -0.09
N ARG A 18 -10.60 16.30 -0.85
CA ARG A 18 -10.43 16.51 -2.29
C ARG A 18 -11.14 15.39 -3.02
N TRP A 19 -12.00 15.74 -3.96
CA TRP A 19 -12.68 14.74 -4.80
C TRP A 19 -11.91 14.60 -6.11
N PRO A 20 -11.22 13.48 -6.34
CA PRO A 20 -10.48 13.26 -7.57
C PRO A 20 -11.44 13.10 -8.76
N ALA A 21 -10.93 13.32 -9.97
CA ALA A 21 -11.65 12.94 -11.18
C ALA A 21 -12.01 11.44 -11.14
N PRO A 22 -13.19 11.02 -11.65
CA PRO A 22 -13.61 9.62 -11.62
C PRO A 22 -12.61 8.66 -12.28
N THR A 23 -11.93 9.12 -13.34
CA THR A 23 -10.87 8.34 -14.01
C THR A 23 -9.67 8.09 -13.09
N THR A 24 -9.21 9.12 -12.38
CA THR A 24 -8.13 8.99 -11.37
C THR A 24 -8.56 8.06 -10.25
N ALA A 25 -9.79 8.18 -9.74
CA ALA A 25 -10.31 7.29 -8.72
C ALA A 25 -10.34 5.83 -9.20
N LEU A 26 -10.86 5.56 -10.40
CA LEU A 26 -10.91 4.21 -10.98
C LEU A 26 -9.50 3.61 -11.12
N LEU A 27 -8.53 4.40 -11.60
CA LEU A 27 -7.16 3.93 -11.79
C LEU A 27 -6.44 3.68 -10.46
N VAL A 28 -6.52 4.61 -9.50
CA VAL A 28 -5.73 4.58 -8.26
C VAL A 28 -6.37 3.73 -7.16
N VAL A 29 -7.70 3.67 -7.10
CA VAL A 29 -8.44 2.92 -6.07
C VAL A 29 -8.91 1.56 -6.59
N GLY A 30 -9.14 1.42 -7.90
CA GLY A 30 -9.59 0.17 -8.51
C GLY A 30 -8.46 -0.61 -9.15
N LEU A 31 -7.97 -0.12 -10.29
CA LEU A 31 -7.11 -0.90 -11.18
C LEU A 31 -5.69 -1.11 -10.62
N ALA A 32 -5.06 -0.06 -10.08
CA ALA A 32 -3.70 -0.17 -9.55
C ALA A 32 -3.62 -1.16 -8.37
N PRO A 33 -4.47 -1.08 -7.32
CA PRO A 33 -4.46 -2.06 -6.24
C PRO A 33 -4.67 -3.50 -6.72
N LEU A 34 -5.57 -3.71 -7.70
CA LEU A 34 -5.79 -5.03 -8.27
C LEU A 34 -4.51 -5.59 -8.91
N LEU A 35 -3.88 -4.82 -9.80
CA LEU A 35 -2.68 -5.26 -10.52
C LEU A 35 -1.48 -5.42 -9.58
N GLU A 36 -1.29 -4.48 -8.66
CA GLU A 36 -0.18 -4.50 -7.71
C GLU A 36 -0.30 -5.68 -6.75
N GLU A 37 -1.48 -5.96 -6.19
CA GLU A 37 -1.62 -7.10 -5.28
C GLU A 37 -1.51 -8.45 -6.02
N ILE A 38 -1.91 -8.55 -7.29
CA ILE A 38 -1.61 -9.74 -8.12
C ILE A 38 -0.10 -9.95 -8.24
N VAL A 39 0.65 -8.91 -8.60
CA VAL A 39 2.10 -9.00 -8.83
C VAL A 39 2.84 -9.26 -7.52
N PHE A 40 2.57 -8.47 -6.48
CA PHE A 40 3.36 -8.51 -5.25
C PHE A 40 2.91 -9.60 -4.29
N ARG A 41 1.61 -9.93 -4.18
CA ARG A 41 1.16 -11.01 -3.27
C ARG A 41 1.22 -12.37 -3.94
N ALA A 42 0.35 -12.57 -4.94
CA ALA A 42 0.25 -13.86 -5.61
C ALA A 42 1.50 -14.19 -6.45
N GLY A 43 2.26 -13.17 -6.89
CA GLY A 43 3.57 -13.36 -7.51
C GLY A 43 4.70 -13.43 -6.49
N VAL A 44 5.16 -12.27 -6.01
CA VAL A 44 6.41 -12.17 -5.23
C VAL A 44 6.32 -12.83 -3.86
N GLN A 45 5.29 -12.52 -3.06
CA GLN A 45 5.16 -13.04 -1.70
C GLN A 45 4.99 -14.55 -1.67
N ASP A 46 4.17 -15.10 -2.55
CA ASP A 46 4.00 -16.55 -2.66
C ASP A 46 5.26 -17.26 -3.14
N ALA A 47 5.97 -16.70 -4.13
CA ALA A 47 7.25 -17.24 -4.59
C ALA A 47 8.30 -17.26 -3.47
N LEU A 48 8.32 -16.24 -2.60
CA LEU A 48 9.21 -16.19 -1.44
C LEU A 48 8.77 -17.13 -0.31
N ALA A 49 7.46 -17.23 -0.07
CA ALA A 49 6.90 -18.09 0.97
C ALA A 49 7.12 -19.58 0.66
N ALA A 50 7.14 -19.96 -0.62
CA ALA A 50 7.52 -21.30 -1.06
C ALA A 50 8.97 -21.68 -0.72
N ARG A 51 9.84 -20.68 -0.51
CA ARG A 51 11.27 -20.88 -0.20
C ARG A 51 11.60 -20.76 1.28
N SER A 52 10.74 -20.12 2.07
CA SER A 52 10.99 -19.91 3.50
C SER A 52 9.70 -19.64 4.26
N SER A 53 9.53 -20.37 5.36
CA SER A 53 8.48 -20.15 6.37
C SER A 53 8.97 -19.32 7.56
N ALA A 54 10.18 -18.75 7.49
CA ALA A 54 10.75 -17.96 8.58
C ALA A 54 9.86 -16.77 8.92
N ARG A 55 9.71 -16.50 10.23
CA ARG A 55 8.85 -15.43 10.74
C ARG A 55 9.43 -14.80 12.00
N ALA A 56 9.10 -13.54 12.22
CA ALA A 56 9.35 -12.78 13.44
C ALA A 56 8.01 -12.26 13.96
N GLY A 57 7.45 -12.93 14.99
CA GLY A 57 6.11 -12.66 15.47
C GLY A 57 5.05 -12.83 14.37
N PRO A 58 4.17 -11.82 14.13
CA PRO A 58 3.13 -11.92 13.12
C PRO A 58 3.65 -11.80 11.69
N LEU A 59 4.87 -11.32 11.47
CA LEU A 59 5.40 -11.05 10.13
C LEU A 59 6.27 -12.20 9.61
N THR A 60 5.96 -12.68 8.40
CA THR A 60 6.81 -13.62 7.69
C THR A 60 7.94 -12.91 6.96
N ARG A 61 9.03 -13.62 6.71
CA ARG A 61 10.14 -13.15 5.87
C ARG A 61 9.65 -12.84 4.45
N ALA A 62 8.71 -13.63 3.91
CA ALA A 62 8.12 -13.41 2.61
C ALA A 62 7.37 -12.07 2.54
N ASN A 63 6.52 -11.77 3.52
CA ASN A 63 5.82 -10.49 3.62
C ASN A 63 6.82 -9.32 3.74
N ALA A 64 7.80 -9.42 4.64
CA ALA A 64 8.78 -8.35 4.86
C ALA A 64 9.59 -8.02 3.59
N LEU A 65 10.08 -9.03 2.87
CA LEU A 65 10.82 -8.83 1.63
C LEU A 65 9.92 -8.31 0.50
N THR A 66 8.67 -8.76 0.44
CA THR A 66 7.70 -8.25 -0.53
C THR A 66 7.37 -6.77 -0.28
N ALA A 67 7.18 -6.38 0.97
CA ALA A 67 6.95 -4.98 1.35
C ALA A 67 8.15 -4.09 1.00
N ALA A 68 9.38 -4.59 1.20
CA ALA A 68 10.58 -3.88 0.75
C ALA A 68 10.63 -3.75 -0.78
N ALA A 69 10.34 -4.81 -1.53
CA ALA A 69 10.28 -4.77 -3.00
C ALA A 69 9.20 -3.79 -3.50
N PHE A 70 8.04 -3.78 -2.86
CA PHE A 70 6.94 -2.85 -3.15
C PHE A 70 7.37 -1.38 -2.97
N ALA A 71 8.03 -1.06 -1.85
CA ALA A 71 8.56 0.28 -1.60
C ALA A 71 9.66 0.67 -2.60
N LEU A 72 10.55 -0.26 -2.97
CA LEU A 72 11.57 0.00 -4.00
C LEU A 72 10.94 0.27 -5.37
N PHE A 73 9.89 -0.45 -5.75
CA PHE A 73 9.14 -0.19 -6.98
C PHE A 73 8.57 1.23 -7.01
N HIS A 74 8.09 1.73 -5.87
CA HIS A 74 7.53 3.07 -5.74
C HIS A 74 8.58 4.21 -5.87
N LEU A 75 9.88 3.92 -5.78
CA LEU A 75 10.92 4.91 -6.07
C LEU A 75 10.88 5.42 -7.52
N ALA A 76 10.27 4.67 -8.45
CA ALA A 76 10.11 5.10 -9.83
C ALA A 76 9.16 6.30 -10.00
N ARG A 77 8.28 6.54 -9.00
CA ARG A 77 7.23 7.57 -9.07
C ARG A 77 7.19 8.50 -7.87
N HIS A 78 7.85 8.15 -6.76
CA HIS A 78 7.80 8.89 -5.51
C HIS A 78 9.19 9.24 -4.96
N PRO A 79 9.33 10.39 -4.26
CA PRO A 79 10.51 10.67 -3.45
C PRO A 79 10.76 9.56 -2.43
N VAL A 80 12.02 9.38 -2.03
CA VAL A 80 12.47 8.31 -1.13
C VAL A 80 11.60 8.19 0.13
N GLY A 81 11.26 9.30 0.78
CA GLY A 81 10.43 9.28 1.99
C GLY A 81 9.02 8.72 1.77
N TRP A 82 8.39 9.03 0.63
CA TRP A 82 7.06 8.50 0.29
C TRP A 82 7.10 7.05 -0.13
N ALA A 83 8.11 6.67 -0.92
CA ALA A 83 8.33 5.28 -1.29
C ALA A 83 8.59 4.41 -0.05
N ALA A 84 9.43 4.87 0.89
CA ALA A 84 9.66 4.16 2.15
C ALA A 84 8.41 4.07 3.02
N ALA A 85 7.55 5.10 3.03
CA ALA A 85 6.30 5.09 3.78
C ALA A 85 5.33 4.00 3.29
N THR A 86 5.39 3.57 2.02
CA THR A 86 4.53 2.48 1.53
C THR A 86 4.89 1.09 2.09
N CYS A 87 6.06 0.93 2.73
CA CYS A 87 6.40 -0.32 3.43
C CYS A 87 5.34 -0.68 4.48
N VAL A 88 4.84 0.30 5.24
CA VAL A 88 3.89 0.06 6.33
C VAL A 88 2.57 -0.54 5.82
N PRO A 89 1.84 0.10 4.87
CA PRO A 89 0.65 -0.52 4.30
C PRO A 89 0.96 -1.85 3.59
N ALA A 90 2.09 -1.97 2.88
CA ALA A 90 2.45 -3.21 2.21
C ALA A 90 2.66 -4.39 3.18
N LEU A 91 3.19 -4.15 4.38
CA LEU A 91 3.27 -5.16 5.45
C LEU A 91 1.89 -5.57 5.95
N VAL A 92 0.95 -4.62 6.09
CA VAL A 92 -0.43 -4.89 6.49
C VAL A 92 -1.13 -5.73 5.44
N PHE A 93 -1.02 -5.38 4.16
CA PHE A 93 -1.63 -6.13 3.06
C PHE A 93 -1.12 -7.58 3.03
N GLY A 94 0.20 -7.77 3.11
CA GLY A 94 0.79 -9.10 3.12
C GLY A 94 0.45 -9.92 4.38
N TYR A 95 0.24 -9.28 5.53
CA TYR A 95 -0.23 -9.95 6.75
C TYR A 95 -1.67 -10.46 6.58
N PHE A 96 -2.57 -9.61 6.07
CA PHE A 96 -3.97 -10.00 5.84
C PHE A 96 -4.11 -11.02 4.71
N TYR A 97 -3.28 -10.94 3.68
CA TYR A 97 -3.18 -11.93 2.62
C TYR A 97 -2.91 -13.33 3.20
N GLU A 98 -1.88 -13.47 4.04
CA GLU A 98 -1.54 -14.76 4.66
C GLU A 98 -2.63 -15.25 5.62
N ARG A 99 -3.25 -14.35 6.39
CA ARG A 99 -4.30 -14.70 7.37
C ARG A 99 -5.62 -15.13 6.73
N HIS A 100 -5.89 -14.68 5.50
CA HIS A 100 -7.11 -15.01 4.76
C HIS A 100 -6.88 -16.07 3.69
N GLY A 101 -5.98 -17.02 3.97
CA GLY A 101 -5.72 -18.17 3.11
C GLY A 101 -5.16 -17.80 1.75
N ARG A 102 -4.40 -16.70 1.65
CA ARG A 102 -3.82 -16.18 0.40
C ARG A 102 -4.85 -15.82 -0.66
N THR A 103 -6.01 -15.36 -0.23
CA THR A 103 -7.01 -14.76 -1.13
C THR A 103 -6.68 -13.28 -1.36
N LEU A 104 -6.85 -12.81 -2.61
CA LEU A 104 -6.52 -11.43 -2.96
C LEU A 104 -7.56 -10.40 -2.51
N ALA A 105 -8.77 -10.83 -2.11
CA ALA A 105 -9.85 -9.91 -1.74
C ALA A 105 -9.48 -8.98 -0.57
N ALA A 106 -8.89 -9.55 0.50
CA ALA A 106 -8.49 -8.78 1.67
C ALA A 106 -7.39 -7.73 1.36
N PRO A 107 -6.24 -8.10 0.76
CA PRO A 107 -5.22 -7.11 0.43
C PRO A 107 -5.68 -6.08 -0.60
N ILE A 108 -6.45 -6.46 -1.63
CA ILE A 108 -6.99 -5.51 -2.61
C ILE A 108 -7.91 -4.49 -1.92
N GLY A 109 -8.83 -4.94 -1.07
CA GLY A 109 -9.75 -4.05 -0.37
C GLY A 109 -9.02 -3.09 0.57
N LEU A 110 -8.02 -3.59 1.31
CA LEU A 110 -7.19 -2.74 2.17
C LEU A 110 -6.39 -1.72 1.35
N HIS A 111 -5.78 -2.15 0.26
CA HIS A 111 -4.99 -1.27 -0.60
C HIS A 111 -5.85 -0.20 -1.25
N ALA A 112 -7.01 -0.57 -1.81
CA ALA A 112 -8.00 0.37 -2.31
C ALA A 112 -8.42 1.39 -1.23
N GLY A 113 -8.68 0.94 0.00
CA GLY A 113 -9.03 1.82 1.12
C GLY A 113 -7.92 2.81 1.47
N TYR A 114 -6.66 2.34 1.56
CA TYR A 114 -5.51 3.22 1.81
C TYR A 114 -5.32 4.24 0.69
N ASN A 115 -5.45 3.82 -0.58
CA ASN A 115 -5.35 4.70 -1.73
C ASN A 115 -6.49 5.72 -1.78
N ALA A 116 -7.72 5.34 -1.40
CA ALA A 116 -8.84 6.26 -1.33
C ALA A 116 -8.61 7.34 -0.27
N VAL A 117 -8.16 6.96 0.93
CA VAL A 117 -7.83 7.91 2.00
C VAL A 117 -6.69 8.83 1.55
N TRP A 118 -5.62 8.28 0.98
CA TRP A 118 -4.51 9.09 0.47
C TRP A 118 -4.97 10.05 -0.62
N LEU A 119 -5.77 9.59 -1.59
CA LEU A 119 -6.22 10.39 -2.72
C LEU A 119 -7.14 11.53 -2.27
N VAL A 120 -8.03 11.28 -1.30
CA VAL A 120 -8.95 12.30 -0.79
C VAL A 120 -8.25 13.32 0.10
N LEU A 121 -7.23 12.92 0.88
CA LEU A 121 -6.58 13.81 1.83
C LEU A 121 -5.34 14.52 1.26
N LEU A 122 -4.59 13.85 0.39
CA LEU A 122 -3.25 14.24 -0.04
C LEU A 122 -3.07 14.21 -1.57
N GLY A 123 -4.06 13.69 -2.30
CA GLY A 123 -4.03 13.62 -3.74
C GLY A 123 -4.01 15.01 -4.40
N PRO A 124 -3.55 15.09 -5.66
CA PRO A 124 -3.70 16.32 -6.44
C PRO A 124 -5.18 16.68 -6.53
N GLY A 125 -5.50 17.92 -6.12
CA GLY A 125 -6.83 18.51 -6.28
C GLY A 125 -6.98 19.15 -7.65
#